data_AF-A0A6N3DAT9-F1
#
_entry.id   AF-A0A6N3DAT9-F1
#
_cell.length_a   1.000
_cell.length_b   1.000
_cell.length_c   1.000
_cell.angle_alpha   90.00
_cell.angle_beta   90.00
_cell.angle_gamma   90.00
#
_symmetry.space_group_name_H-M   'P 1'
#
loop_
_entity.id
_entity.type
_entity.pdbx_description
1 polymer ?
#
loop_
_entity_poly.entity_id
_entity_poly.type
_entity_poly.pdbx_seq_one_letter_code
_entity_poly.pdbx_strand_id
1 'polypeptide(L)'
;MKKAILSLAAVITLFALMGCNNRDGEVVTPVQAQTLKPMQQSWRGVLPCADCEGIDTSLFLEKDGTWVMNQRYAGANGHRTFASYGKWARTADKLVLTAASGEKRYFHPKGEALEMLDREGNPIDSRLNYTLQPVKAELPATPMAMRGMYIYMANTGLFTDCATGQRIVMKPDTLLEKQFNQMRRESGQAVLLELNGHFMVQVRSNSGSAERILVVDNDARFTAGKDCND
;
A
#
# COMPACT_ATOMS: atom_id res chain seq x y z
N MET A 1 -26.08 -55.20 72.56
CA MET A 1 -25.84 -56.46 71.81
C MET A 1 -26.82 -56.54 70.65
N LYS A 2 -26.29 -56.74 69.44
CA LYS A 2 -26.91 -57.40 68.26
C LYS A 2 -28.09 -56.74 67.51
N LYS A 3 -27.79 -56.44 66.23
CA LYS A 3 -28.60 -56.68 65.00
C LYS A 3 -29.72 -55.65 64.76
N ALA A 4 -30.11 -55.29 63.54
CA ALA A 4 -29.89 -55.88 62.22
C ALA A 4 -29.94 -54.80 61.12
N ILE A 5 -29.36 -55.17 59.99
CA ILE A 5 -29.25 -54.45 58.73
C ILE A 5 -30.53 -54.69 57.88
N LEU A 6 -30.72 -53.85 56.85
CA LEU A 6 -31.27 -54.17 55.51
C LEU A 6 -32.74 -53.82 55.19
N SER A 7 -32.87 -52.89 54.24
CA SER A 7 -33.67 -52.98 52.98
C SER A 7 -34.87 -52.05 52.80
N LEU A 8 -34.81 -51.33 51.67
CA LEU A 8 -35.83 -51.24 50.62
C LEU A 8 -36.65 -49.94 50.50
N ALA A 9 -36.18 -49.11 49.57
CA ALA A 9 -36.90 -48.36 48.53
C ALA A 9 -38.38 -48.00 48.72
N ALA A 10 -38.70 -46.71 48.51
CA ALA A 10 -39.68 -46.27 47.51
C ALA A 10 -39.73 -44.73 47.39
N VAL A 11 -39.33 -44.25 46.22
CA VAL A 11 -40.04 -43.26 45.38
C VAL A 11 -40.85 -42.19 46.11
N ILE A 12 -40.34 -40.95 46.15
CA ILE A 12 -41.15 -39.74 45.89
C ILE A 12 -40.30 -38.74 45.11
N THR A 13 -40.51 -38.74 43.80
CA THR A 13 -40.38 -37.61 42.90
C THR A 13 -41.09 -36.37 43.45
N LEU A 14 -40.36 -35.28 43.70
CA LEU A 14 -40.86 -33.92 43.53
C LEU A 14 -39.69 -32.93 43.54
N PHE A 15 -39.51 -32.21 42.41
CA PHE A 15 -38.82 -30.93 42.18
C PHE A 15 -38.07 -30.93 40.83
N ALA A 16 -38.82 -31.09 39.74
CA ALA A 16 -38.40 -30.66 38.42
C ALA A 16 -39.19 -29.39 38.06
N LEU A 17 -38.65 -28.23 38.45
CA LEU A 17 -38.98 -26.93 37.86
C LEU A 17 -37.66 -26.17 37.68
N MET A 18 -36.92 -26.56 36.65
CA MET A 18 -35.94 -25.70 35.98
C MET A 18 -36.41 -25.55 34.53
N GLY A 19 -36.57 -24.29 34.13
CA GLY A 19 -37.44 -23.89 33.03
C GLY A 19 -36.93 -24.22 31.64
N CYS A 20 -37.89 -24.38 30.73
CA CYS A 20 -37.65 -24.22 29.31
C CYS A 20 -37.75 -22.72 28.96
N ASN A 21 -36.66 -22.15 28.45
CA ASN A 21 -36.74 -21.01 27.54
C ASN A 21 -35.86 -21.30 26.32
N ASN A 22 -36.31 -22.26 25.51
CA ASN A 22 -35.77 -22.44 24.16
C ASN A 22 -36.40 -21.37 23.26
N ARG A 23 -35.69 -20.26 23.06
CA ARG A 23 -35.74 -19.57 21.77
C ARG A 23 -34.57 -20.11 20.99
N ASP A 24 -34.87 -20.97 20.02
CA ASP A 24 -33.93 -21.32 18.97
C ASP A 24 -33.55 -20.03 18.25
N GLY A 25 -32.45 -19.43 18.70
CA GLY A 25 -31.75 -18.41 17.97
C GLY A 25 -31.26 -19.08 16.70
N GLU A 26 -31.90 -18.72 15.59
CA GLU A 26 -31.41 -18.93 14.25
C GLU A 26 -29.89 -18.70 14.25
N VAL A 27 -29.14 -19.79 14.16
CA VAL A 27 -27.70 -19.74 13.99
C VAL A 27 -27.52 -19.16 12.61
N VAL A 28 -27.38 -17.84 12.55
CA VAL A 28 -26.88 -17.13 11.38
C VAL A 28 -25.52 -17.74 11.13
N THR A 29 -25.45 -18.63 10.13
CA THR A 29 -24.22 -19.16 9.60
C THR A 29 -23.27 -17.97 9.47
N PRO A 30 -22.07 -17.99 10.08
CA PRO A 30 -21.11 -16.96 9.75
C PRO A 30 -20.84 -17.16 8.27
N VAL A 31 -21.42 -16.29 7.43
CA VAL A 31 -20.82 -15.98 6.14
C VAL A 31 -19.41 -15.63 6.53
N GLN A 32 -18.45 -16.52 6.31
CA GLN A 32 -17.06 -16.18 6.45
C GLN A 32 -16.91 -14.95 5.58
N ALA A 33 -16.75 -13.81 6.23
CA ALA A 33 -16.42 -12.57 5.57
C ALA A 33 -15.21 -12.96 4.73
N GLN A 34 -15.40 -13.05 3.42
CA GLN A 34 -14.26 -13.09 2.52
C GLN A 34 -13.44 -11.91 2.98
N THR A 35 -12.23 -12.19 3.48
CA THR A 35 -11.28 -11.14 3.82
C THR A 35 -11.21 -10.30 2.57
N LEU A 36 -11.84 -9.11 2.60
CA LEU A 36 -11.77 -8.17 1.52
C LEU A 36 -10.28 -7.85 1.45
N LYS A 37 -9.54 -8.55 0.58
CA LYS A 37 -8.23 -8.08 0.11
C LYS A 37 -8.59 -6.74 -0.48
N PRO A 38 -8.22 -5.62 0.15
CA PRO A 38 -8.49 -4.36 -0.51
C PRO A 38 -7.61 -4.41 -1.78
N MET A 39 -8.19 -4.19 -2.96
CA MET A 39 -7.47 -4.35 -4.22
C MET A 39 -6.41 -3.24 -4.30
N GLN A 40 -5.15 -3.63 -4.50
CA GLN A 40 -4.24 -2.77 -5.27
C GLN A 40 -4.91 -2.63 -6.64
N GLN A 41 -5.31 -1.42 -6.99
CA GLN A 41 -5.93 -1.18 -8.28
C GLN A 41 -4.82 -0.69 -9.21
N SER A 42 -4.63 -1.43 -10.30
CA SER A 42 -3.67 -1.06 -11.34
C SER A 42 -4.40 -0.80 -12.64
N TRP A 43 -3.95 0.22 -13.36
CA TRP A 43 -4.42 0.54 -14.70
C TRP A 43 -3.26 0.65 -15.66
N ARG A 44 -3.52 0.37 -16.93
CA ARG A 44 -2.54 0.55 -18.01
C ARG A 44 -3.20 1.09 -19.27
N GLY A 45 -2.45 1.89 -20.03
CA GLY A 45 -2.86 2.39 -21.33
C GLY A 45 -1.71 3.09 -22.03
N VAL A 46 -1.88 3.36 -23.32
CA VAL A 46 -0.94 4.18 -24.08
C VAL A 46 -1.55 5.56 -24.21
N LEU A 47 -1.00 6.53 -23.48
CA LEU A 47 -1.45 7.92 -23.52
C LEU A 47 -0.82 8.65 -24.73
N PRO A 48 -1.51 9.64 -25.31
CA PRO A 48 -0.99 10.38 -26.45
C PRO A 48 0.26 11.20 -26.09
N CYS A 49 1.16 11.30 -27.06
CA CYS A 49 2.45 11.98 -26.92
C CYS A 49 2.63 12.98 -28.07
N ALA A 50 3.18 14.16 -27.79
CA ALA A 50 3.31 15.22 -28.79
C ALA A 50 4.40 14.92 -29.82
N ASP A 51 5.48 14.25 -29.39
CA ASP A 51 6.71 14.05 -30.14
C ASP A 51 7.19 12.58 -30.11
N CYS A 52 6.30 11.65 -29.76
CA CYS A 52 6.60 10.24 -29.64
C CYS A 52 5.40 9.37 -30.01
N GLU A 53 5.58 8.06 -30.21
CA GLU A 53 4.50 7.16 -30.67
C GLU A 53 3.38 7.00 -29.63
N GLY A 54 3.69 7.29 -28.37
CA GLY A 54 2.78 7.17 -27.24
C GLY A 54 3.55 6.93 -25.94
N ILE A 55 2.85 7.08 -24.83
CA ILE A 55 3.40 6.89 -23.48
C ILE A 55 2.72 5.67 -22.86
N ASP A 56 3.43 4.54 -22.85
CA ASP A 56 2.98 3.33 -22.17
C ASP A 56 3.00 3.58 -20.66
N THR A 57 1.81 3.80 -20.12
CA THR A 57 1.58 4.30 -18.77
C THR A 57 0.91 3.23 -17.93
N SER A 58 1.49 2.92 -16.77
CA SER A 58 0.85 2.12 -15.73
C SER A 58 0.71 2.94 -14.46
N LEU A 59 -0.46 2.85 -13.82
CA LEU A 59 -0.80 3.54 -12.58
C LEU A 59 -1.24 2.53 -11.54
N PHE A 60 -0.70 2.63 -10.33
CA PHE A 60 -0.99 1.79 -9.18
C PHE A 60 -1.49 2.68 -8.04
N LEU A 61 -2.68 2.39 -7.52
CA LEU A 61 -3.22 3.05 -6.33
C LEU A 61 -3.14 2.11 -5.13
N GLU A 62 -2.51 2.58 -4.06
CA GLU A 62 -2.38 1.91 -2.78
C GLU A 62 -3.42 2.44 -1.79
N LYS A 63 -3.82 1.59 -0.85
CA LYS A 63 -4.88 1.93 0.14
C LYS A 63 -4.44 2.93 1.17
N ASP A 64 -3.13 3.06 1.36
CA ASP A 64 -2.54 4.05 2.25
C ASP A 64 -2.60 5.48 1.67
N GLY A 65 -3.29 5.65 0.55
CA GLY A 65 -3.46 6.95 -0.11
C GLY A 65 -2.25 7.33 -0.98
N THR A 66 -1.32 6.40 -1.23
CA THR A 66 -0.20 6.62 -2.15
C THR A 66 -0.41 5.97 -3.51
N TRP A 67 0.28 6.49 -4.51
CA TRP A 67 0.27 5.93 -5.86
C TRP A 67 1.67 5.81 -6.42
N VAL A 68 1.83 4.94 -7.41
CA VAL A 68 3.02 4.81 -8.25
C VAL A 68 2.59 4.83 -9.71
N MET A 69 3.28 5.60 -10.55
CA MET A 69 3.05 5.62 -11.99
C MET A 69 4.37 5.35 -12.69
N ASN A 70 4.34 4.45 -13.68
CA ASN A 70 5.46 4.21 -14.57
C ASN A 70 5.08 4.62 -15.99
N GLN A 71 5.98 5.32 -16.67
CA GLN A 71 5.77 5.86 -18.00
C GLN A 71 6.97 5.50 -18.87
N ARG A 72 6.72 4.74 -19.95
CA ARG A 72 7.71 4.42 -20.97
C ARG A 72 7.38 5.19 -22.25
N TYR A 73 8.29 6.08 -22.62
CA TYR A 73 8.21 6.91 -23.82
C TYR A 73 8.90 6.17 -24.96
N ALA A 74 8.18 5.90 -26.05
CA ALA A 74 8.72 5.30 -27.26
C ALA A 74 9.13 6.41 -28.25
N GLY A 75 10.44 6.68 -28.38
CA GLY A 75 10.96 7.73 -29.25
C GLY A 75 12.16 7.28 -30.10
N ALA A 76 12.53 8.12 -31.09
CA ALA A 76 13.55 7.82 -32.09
C ALA A 76 14.95 7.51 -31.50
N ASN A 77 15.26 8.05 -30.32
CA ASN A 77 16.56 7.87 -29.63
C ASN A 77 16.54 6.73 -28.59
N GLY A 78 15.58 5.81 -28.69
CA GLY A 78 15.39 4.71 -27.75
C GLY A 78 14.29 4.97 -26.72
N HIS A 79 13.95 3.93 -25.96
CA HIS A 79 12.92 4.01 -24.93
C HIS A 79 13.46 4.67 -23.65
N ARG A 80 12.72 5.63 -23.11
CA ARG A 80 13.01 6.22 -21.80
C ARG A 80 11.90 5.85 -20.83
N THR A 81 12.26 5.31 -19.68
CA THR A 81 11.30 4.88 -18.65
C THR A 81 11.49 5.73 -17.41
N PHE A 82 10.40 6.27 -16.89
CA PHE A 82 10.38 7.07 -15.67
C PHE A 82 9.28 6.57 -14.76
N ALA A 83 9.57 6.54 -13.47
CA ALA A 83 8.55 6.33 -12.45
C ALA A 83 8.40 7.56 -11.58
N SER A 84 7.20 7.74 -11.04
CA SER A 84 6.85 8.77 -10.09
C SER A 84 5.88 8.21 -9.07
N TYR A 85 5.81 8.85 -7.92
CA TYR A 85 4.93 8.46 -6.83
C TYR A 85 4.39 9.71 -6.12
N GLY A 86 3.40 9.49 -5.26
CA GLY A 86 2.89 10.55 -4.40
C GLY A 86 1.60 10.17 -3.70
N LYS A 87 0.78 11.15 -3.38
CA LYS A 87 -0.53 10.98 -2.74
C LYS A 87 -1.66 11.03 -3.76
N TRP A 88 -2.70 10.22 -3.56
CA TRP A 88 -3.93 10.36 -4.32
C TRP A 88 -5.09 10.70 -3.41
N ALA A 89 -6.05 11.43 -3.97
CA ALA A 89 -7.33 11.71 -3.35
C ALA A 89 -8.42 11.50 -4.40
N ARG A 90 -9.61 11.08 -3.94
CA ARG A 90 -10.75 10.84 -4.83
C ARG A 90 -11.96 11.62 -4.34
N THR A 91 -12.64 12.29 -5.26
CA THR A 91 -13.98 12.85 -5.08
C THR A 91 -14.99 11.97 -5.83
N ALA A 92 -16.27 12.37 -5.85
CA ALA A 92 -17.28 11.68 -6.67
C ALA A 92 -16.86 11.66 -8.17
N ASP A 93 -16.31 12.77 -8.66
CA ASP A 93 -16.09 12.97 -10.10
C ASP A 93 -14.64 12.82 -10.53
N LYS A 94 -13.67 12.96 -9.62
CA LYS A 94 -12.25 13.05 -9.99
C LYS A 94 -11.35 12.24 -9.06
N LEU A 95 -10.36 11.59 -9.66
CA LEU A 95 -9.16 11.11 -8.99
C LEU A 95 -8.06 12.16 -9.21
N VAL A 96 -7.46 12.63 -8.12
CA VAL A 96 -6.37 13.60 -8.12
C VAL A 96 -5.10 12.91 -7.64
N LEU A 97 -4.08 12.88 -8.48
CA LEU A 97 -2.75 12.42 -8.14
C LEU A 97 -1.87 13.63 -7.88
N THR A 98 -1.29 13.74 -6.68
CA THR A 98 -0.27 14.74 -6.34
C THR A 98 1.07 14.03 -6.20
N ALA A 99 2.00 14.31 -7.10
CA ALA A 99 3.35 13.71 -7.09
C ALA A 99 4.19 14.24 -5.93
N ALA A 100 5.29 13.55 -5.63
CA ALA A 100 6.26 14.01 -4.63
C ALA A 100 6.87 15.38 -4.98
N SER A 101 6.91 15.74 -6.27
CA SER A 101 7.30 17.07 -6.76
C SER A 101 6.23 18.14 -6.58
N GLY A 102 5.01 17.78 -6.18
CA GLY A 102 3.85 18.66 -6.11
C GLY A 102 3.04 18.78 -7.41
N GLU A 103 3.51 18.21 -8.53
CA GLU A 103 2.75 18.15 -9.78
C GLU A 103 1.43 17.40 -9.57
N LYS A 104 0.33 17.95 -10.13
CA LYS A 104 -0.98 17.32 -10.09
C LYS A 104 -1.37 16.72 -11.43
N ARG A 105 -2.01 15.55 -11.38
CA ARG A 105 -2.68 14.90 -12.51
C ARG A 105 -4.09 14.51 -12.12
N TYR A 106 -4.98 14.54 -13.09
CA TYR A 106 -6.40 14.38 -12.87
C TYR A 106 -6.94 13.28 -13.77
N PHE A 107 -7.82 12.44 -13.23
CA PHE A 107 -8.54 11.42 -13.98
C PHE A 107 -10.02 11.45 -13.60
N HIS A 108 -10.89 11.19 -14.57
CA HIS A 108 -12.29 10.91 -14.37
C HIS A 108 -12.53 9.40 -14.36
N PRO A 109 -13.11 8.83 -13.29
CA PRO A 109 -13.50 7.42 -13.28
C PRO A 109 -14.67 7.15 -14.24
N LYS A 110 -14.48 6.24 -15.19
CA LYS A 110 -15.49 5.83 -16.18
C LYS A 110 -15.71 4.32 -16.11
N GLY A 111 -16.66 3.91 -15.27
CA GLY A 111 -16.78 2.50 -14.88
C GLY A 111 -15.53 2.06 -14.11
N GLU A 112 -14.86 1.01 -14.58
CA GLU A 112 -13.58 0.54 -14.01
C GLU A 112 -12.35 1.20 -14.66
N ALA A 113 -12.54 1.99 -15.73
CA ALA A 113 -11.45 2.68 -16.42
C ALA A 113 -11.21 4.09 -15.85
N LEU A 114 -10.04 4.66 -16.17
CA LEU A 114 -9.67 6.03 -15.82
C LEU A 114 -9.41 6.85 -17.08
N GLU A 115 -10.18 7.90 -17.30
CA GLU A 115 -9.99 8.84 -18.39
C GLU A 115 -9.15 10.03 -17.90
N MET A 116 -8.00 10.29 -18.52
CA MET A 116 -7.14 11.41 -18.16
C MET A 116 -7.82 12.75 -18.48
N LEU A 117 -7.71 13.70 -17.56
CA LEU A 117 -8.20 15.06 -17.69
C LEU A 117 -7.04 16.02 -17.97
N ASP A 118 -7.35 17.26 -18.36
CA ASP A 118 -6.34 18.30 -18.54
C ASP A 118 -5.67 18.73 -17.21
N ARG A 119 -4.79 19.73 -17.28
CA ARG A 119 -4.00 20.21 -16.11
C ARG A 119 -4.86 20.94 -15.08
N GLU A 120 -6.04 21.39 -15.47
CA GLU A 120 -7.04 22.07 -14.65
C GLU A 120 -8.12 21.08 -14.15
N GLY A 121 -8.08 19.84 -14.64
CA GLY A 121 -9.01 18.76 -14.32
C GLY A 121 -10.31 18.84 -15.10
N ASN A 122 -10.35 19.45 -16.28
CA ASN A 122 -11.49 19.41 -17.19
C ASN A 122 -11.36 18.28 -18.22
N PRO A 123 -12.48 17.84 -18.83
CA PRO A 123 -12.44 16.89 -19.93
C PRO A 123 -11.58 17.40 -21.10
N ILE A 124 -10.80 16.49 -21.69
CA ILE A 124 -9.97 16.79 -22.87
C ILE A 124 -10.83 16.64 -24.12
N ASP A 125 -11.01 17.71 -24.89
CA ASP A 125 -11.65 17.66 -26.21
C ASP A 125 -10.63 17.25 -27.29
N SER A 126 -10.58 15.94 -27.57
CA SER A 126 -9.67 15.36 -28.55
C SER A 126 -10.23 14.04 -29.09
N ARG A 127 -9.82 13.68 -30.31
CA ARG A 127 -10.12 12.37 -30.90
C ARG A 127 -9.18 11.26 -30.44
N LEU A 128 -8.10 11.62 -29.72
CA LEU A 128 -7.11 10.66 -29.23
C LEU A 128 -7.62 9.96 -27.97
N ASN A 129 -7.08 8.77 -27.68
CA ASN A 129 -7.49 7.98 -26.53
C ASN A 129 -6.69 8.36 -25.27
N TYR A 130 -7.36 8.88 -24.26
CA TYR A 130 -6.79 9.27 -22.96
C TYR A 130 -7.16 8.30 -21.82
N THR A 131 -7.56 7.06 -22.14
CA THR A 131 -8.08 6.10 -21.16
C THR A 131 -7.04 5.08 -20.71
N LEU A 132 -6.95 4.84 -19.40
CA LEU A 132 -6.26 3.71 -18.80
C LEU A 132 -7.28 2.62 -18.41
N GLN A 133 -7.00 1.38 -18.80
CA GLN A 133 -7.86 0.23 -18.53
C GLN A 133 -7.41 -0.52 -17.27
N PRO A 134 -8.33 -1.09 -16.47
CA PRO A 134 -7.97 -1.85 -15.28
C PRO A 134 -7.19 -3.10 -15.67
N VAL A 135 -6.14 -3.40 -14.91
CA VAL A 135 -5.29 -4.58 -15.11
C VAL A 135 -4.91 -5.18 -13.75
N LYS A 136 -4.38 -6.39 -13.76
CA LYS A 136 -3.60 -6.94 -12.65
C LYS A 136 -2.13 -6.90 -13.07
N ALA A 137 -1.36 -5.99 -12.47
CA ALA A 137 0.04 -5.81 -12.79
C ALA A 137 0.89 -5.77 -11.50
N GLU A 138 2.17 -6.08 -11.64
CA GLU A 138 3.15 -5.93 -10.56
C GLU A 138 3.68 -4.49 -10.52
N LEU A 139 4.13 -4.06 -9.34
CA LEU A 139 4.76 -2.75 -9.17
C LEU A 139 6.00 -2.61 -10.07
N PRO A 140 6.26 -1.41 -10.59
CA PRO A 140 7.43 -1.18 -11.44
C PRO A 140 8.71 -1.20 -10.61
N ALA A 141 9.78 -1.78 -11.17
CA ALA A 141 11.13 -1.72 -10.62
C ALA A 141 11.93 -0.50 -11.12
N THR A 142 11.26 0.49 -11.70
CA THR A 142 11.91 1.71 -12.19
C THR A 142 12.23 2.61 -11.00
N PRO A 143 13.51 3.00 -10.80
CA PRO A 143 13.92 3.82 -9.66
C PRO A 143 13.25 5.19 -9.68
N MET A 144 12.91 5.67 -8.49
CA MET A 144 12.33 6.99 -8.24
C MET A 144 13.22 7.72 -7.23
N ALA A 145 13.45 9.01 -7.46
CA ALA A 145 14.12 9.86 -6.47
C ALA A 145 13.20 10.05 -5.26
N MET A 146 13.69 9.67 -4.08
CA MET A 146 12.96 9.72 -2.82
C MET A 146 13.77 10.46 -1.76
N ARG A 147 13.06 11.15 -0.88
CA ARG A 147 13.63 11.87 0.25
C ARG A 147 12.79 11.61 1.49
N GLY A 148 13.43 11.23 2.58
CA GLY A 148 12.73 10.80 3.79
C GLY A 148 13.64 10.63 5.00
N MET A 149 13.02 10.47 6.15
CA MET A 149 13.73 10.22 7.40
C MET A 149 13.94 8.72 7.59
N TYR A 150 15.19 8.28 7.64
CA TYR A 150 15.55 6.90 7.86
C TYR A 150 15.90 6.65 9.33
N ILE A 151 15.42 5.53 9.86
CA ILE A 151 15.76 5.03 11.19
C ILE A 151 15.94 3.52 11.14
N TYR A 152 16.90 3.01 11.90
CA TYR A 152 17.14 1.58 12.03
C TYR A 152 16.90 1.13 13.48
N MET A 153 15.92 0.26 13.69
CA MET A 153 15.58 -0.30 15.01
C MET A 153 14.98 -1.70 14.88
N ALA A 154 15.17 -2.53 15.90
CA ALA A 154 14.67 -3.91 15.93
C ALA A 154 15.00 -4.70 14.65
N ASN A 155 16.24 -4.53 14.16
CA ASN A 155 16.76 -5.17 12.95
C ASN A 155 15.97 -4.85 11.66
N THR A 156 15.33 -3.68 11.62
CA THR A 156 14.51 -3.22 10.50
C THR A 156 14.83 -1.76 10.19
N GLY A 157 15.11 -1.47 8.92
CA GLY A 157 15.19 -0.11 8.40
C GLY A 157 13.80 0.43 8.06
N LEU A 158 13.47 1.60 8.59
CA LEU A 158 12.21 2.30 8.31
C LEU A 158 12.52 3.63 7.64
N PHE A 159 11.81 3.91 6.55
CA PHE A 159 11.89 5.16 5.82
C PHE A 159 10.56 5.90 5.93
N THR A 160 10.60 7.11 6.47
CA THR A 160 9.44 8.01 6.52
C THR A 160 9.56 9.00 5.37
N ASP A 161 8.81 8.78 4.30
CA ASP A 161 8.87 9.61 3.10
C ASP A 161 8.39 11.04 3.36
N CYS A 162 9.17 12.04 2.95
CA CYS A 162 8.85 13.45 3.23
C CYS A 162 7.62 13.94 2.46
N ALA A 163 7.39 13.45 1.24
CA ALA A 163 6.27 13.90 0.40
C ALA A 163 4.93 13.32 0.85
N THR A 164 4.92 12.05 1.22
CA THR A 164 3.71 11.30 1.55
C THR A 164 3.46 11.21 3.06
N GLY A 165 4.51 11.29 3.88
CA GLY A 165 4.48 10.98 5.31
C GLY A 165 4.37 9.48 5.61
N GLN A 166 4.38 8.62 4.58
CA GLN A 166 4.25 7.18 4.77
C GLN A 166 5.52 6.59 5.37
N ARG A 167 5.34 5.67 6.32
CA ARG A 167 6.40 4.86 6.91
C ARG A 167 6.49 3.54 6.16
N ILE A 168 7.63 3.29 5.53
CA ILE A 168 7.86 2.15 4.66
C ILE A 168 9.02 1.33 5.21
N VAL A 169 8.87 0.01 5.23
CA VAL A 169 9.96 -0.91 5.55
C VAL A 169 10.92 -0.95 4.37
N MET A 170 12.21 -0.77 4.62
CA MET A 170 13.24 -0.93 3.61
C MET A 170 13.74 -2.38 3.56
N LYS A 171 14.07 -2.84 2.35
CA LYS A 171 14.81 -4.08 2.17
C LYS A 171 16.14 -3.99 2.95
N PRO A 172 16.52 -5.02 3.72
CA PRO A 172 17.80 -5.02 4.45
C PRO A 172 18.98 -4.74 3.52
N ASP A 173 19.86 -3.84 3.94
CA ASP A 173 21.05 -3.41 3.19
C ASP A 173 22.18 -3.04 4.17
N THR A 174 23.18 -3.91 4.25
CA THR A 174 24.30 -3.76 5.18
C THR A 174 25.16 -2.51 4.90
N LEU A 175 25.22 -2.03 3.66
CA LEU A 175 26.00 -0.84 3.32
C LEU A 175 25.26 0.41 3.79
N LEU A 176 23.97 0.48 3.50
CA LEU A 176 23.10 1.56 3.96
C LEU A 176 23.10 1.65 5.50
N GLU A 177 22.97 0.51 6.17
CA GLU A 177 23.00 0.43 7.63
C GLU A 177 24.33 0.92 8.23
N LYS A 178 25.48 0.56 7.61
CA LYS A 178 26.80 1.06 8.01
C LYS A 178 26.92 2.57 7.85
N GLN A 179 26.46 3.12 6.73
CA GLN A 179 26.46 4.57 6.48
C GLN A 179 25.57 5.32 7.48
N PHE A 180 24.38 4.80 7.76
CA PHE A 180 23.49 5.37 8.77
C PHE A 180 24.16 5.44 10.15
N ASN A 181 24.83 4.36 10.56
CA ASN A 181 25.51 4.27 11.85
C ASN A 181 26.67 5.27 12.00
N GLN A 182 27.29 5.71 10.90
CA GLN A 182 28.31 6.76 10.89
C GLN A 182 27.72 8.17 11.05
N MET A 183 26.45 8.37 10.64
CA MET A 183 25.80 9.68 10.59
C MET A 183 24.91 9.97 11.80
N ARG A 184 24.30 8.93 12.40
CA ARG A 184 23.49 9.08 13.60
C ARG A 184 24.35 9.49 14.79
N ARG A 185 23.87 10.40 15.63
CA ARG A 185 24.58 10.82 16.85
C ARG A 185 24.12 10.02 18.07
N GLU A 186 22.83 9.67 18.09
CA GLU A 186 22.19 9.02 19.24
C GLU A 186 21.32 7.82 18.79
N SER A 187 21.05 6.91 19.72
CA SER A 187 20.16 5.77 19.48
C SER A 187 18.73 6.25 19.22
N GLY A 188 18.09 5.71 18.18
CA GLY A 188 16.72 6.09 17.81
C GLY A 188 16.61 7.43 17.07
N GLN A 189 17.72 8.11 16.79
CA GLN A 189 17.70 9.31 15.95
C GLN A 189 17.46 8.92 14.48
N ALA A 190 16.48 9.55 13.85
CA ALA A 190 16.31 9.46 12.40
C ALA A 190 17.27 10.43 11.69
N VAL A 191 17.78 10.02 10.52
CA VAL A 191 18.67 10.82 9.68
C VAL A 191 18.04 10.99 8.31
N LEU A 192 18.08 12.20 7.75
CA LEU A 192 17.57 12.46 6.42
C LEU A 192 18.34 11.61 5.40
N LEU A 193 17.61 10.89 4.56
CA LEU A 193 18.10 10.03 3.50
C LEU A 193 17.48 10.47 2.17
N GLU A 194 18.34 10.71 1.20
CA GLU A 194 17.98 10.86 -0.21
C GLU A 194 18.47 9.62 -0.95
N LEU A 195 17.68 9.06 -1.86
CA LEU A 195 18.04 7.88 -2.64
C LEU A 195 17.25 7.81 -3.95
N ASN A 196 17.69 6.97 -4.88
CA ASN A 196 16.83 6.40 -5.90
C ASN A 196 16.41 4.99 -5.48
N GLY A 197 15.10 4.73 -5.49
CA GLY A 197 14.56 3.45 -5.06
C GLY A 197 13.25 3.07 -5.76
N HIS A 198 12.87 1.81 -5.66
CA HIS A 198 11.59 1.31 -6.16
C HIS A 198 10.86 0.50 -5.10
N PHE A 199 9.55 0.34 -5.29
CA PHE A 199 8.73 -0.48 -4.43
C PHE A 199 8.63 -1.90 -4.97
N MET A 200 8.66 -2.87 -4.06
CA MET A 200 8.30 -4.25 -4.37
C MET A 200 7.38 -4.82 -3.30
N VAL A 201 6.64 -5.86 -3.66
CA VAL A 201 5.82 -6.61 -2.71
C VAL A 201 6.64 -7.75 -2.13
N GLN A 202 6.78 -7.80 -0.81
CA GLN A 202 7.37 -8.92 -0.09
C GLN A 202 6.29 -9.64 0.72
N VAL A 203 6.20 -10.96 0.55
CA VAL A 203 5.33 -11.80 1.39
C VAL A 203 6.09 -12.17 2.65
N ARG A 204 5.55 -11.81 3.80
CA ARG A 204 6.11 -12.19 5.10
C ARG A 204 5.87 -13.67 5.36
N SER A 205 6.93 -14.43 5.59
CA SER A 205 6.86 -15.89 5.78
C SER A 205 6.06 -16.32 7.00
N ASN A 206 5.95 -15.47 8.03
CA ASN A 206 5.29 -15.79 9.29
C ASN A 206 3.76 -15.54 9.26
N SER A 207 3.31 -14.49 8.58
CA SER A 207 1.90 -14.09 8.52
C SER A 207 1.22 -14.40 7.18
N GLY A 208 2.01 -14.65 6.12
CA GLY A 208 1.54 -14.67 4.75
C GLY A 208 1.06 -13.29 4.25
N SER A 209 1.26 -12.22 5.01
CA SER A 209 0.87 -10.87 4.60
C SER A 209 1.85 -10.34 3.56
N ALA A 210 1.30 -9.85 2.44
CA ALA A 210 2.03 -9.10 1.44
C ALA A 210 2.19 -7.66 1.90
N GLU A 211 3.43 -7.20 2.07
CA GLU A 211 3.77 -5.84 2.45
C GLU A 211 4.59 -5.19 1.34
N ARG A 212 4.32 -3.91 1.08
CA ARG A 212 5.13 -3.10 0.17
C ARG A 212 6.40 -2.66 0.91
N ILE A 213 7.55 -2.98 0.35
CA ILE A 213 8.85 -2.57 0.85
C ILE A 213 9.56 -1.64 -0.14
N LEU A 214 10.48 -0.83 0.35
CA LEU A 214 11.34 0.04 -0.44
C LEU A 214 12.70 -0.62 -0.67
N VAL A 215 13.13 -0.68 -1.93
CA VAL A 215 14.46 -1.15 -2.33
C VAL A 215 15.28 0.06 -2.72
N VAL A 216 16.53 0.11 -2.24
CA VAL A 216 17.51 1.10 -2.70
C VAL A 216 18.12 0.62 -4.00
N ASP A 217 18.09 1.45 -5.03
CA ASP A 217 18.73 1.17 -6.31
C ASP A 217 20.13 1.83 -6.38
N ASN A 218 20.22 3.13 -6.08
CA ASN A 218 21.47 3.89 -6.09
C ASN A 218 21.30 5.26 -5.39
N ASP A 219 22.38 6.06 -5.39
CA ASP A 219 22.42 7.45 -4.93
C ASP A 219 21.97 7.67 -3.48
N ALA A 220 22.11 6.64 -2.63
CA ALA A 220 21.81 6.75 -1.21
C ALA A 220 22.79 7.69 -0.50
N ARG A 221 22.26 8.79 0.06
CA ARG A 221 23.02 9.81 0.76
C ARG A 221 22.30 10.23 2.04
N PHE A 222 23.00 10.08 3.16
CA PHE A 222 22.55 10.59 4.45
C PHE A 222 23.03 12.03 4.69
N THR A 223 22.17 12.86 5.27
CA THR A 223 22.52 14.20 5.73
C THR A 223 22.15 14.37 7.20
N ALA A 224 23.16 14.42 8.07
CA ALA A 224 22.95 14.55 9.50
C ALA A 224 22.45 15.94 9.89
N GLY A 225 21.52 16.00 10.86
CA GLY A 225 21.00 17.26 11.40
C GLY A 225 20.01 18.00 10.50
N LYS A 226 19.62 17.41 9.36
CA LYS A 226 18.52 17.90 8.52
C LYS A 226 17.25 17.07 8.70
N ASP A 227 16.12 17.68 8.37
CA ASP A 227 14.80 17.06 8.32
C ASP A 227 14.10 17.33 6.97
N CYS A 228 12.82 16.97 6.86
CA CYS A 228 12.04 17.11 5.63
C CYS A 228 11.78 18.56 5.18
N ASN A 229 11.94 19.54 6.06
CA ASN A 229 11.67 20.95 5.78
C ASN A 229 12.92 21.75 5.35
N ASP A 230 14.10 21.15 5.43
CA ASP A 230 15.37 21.74 4.94
C ASP A 230 15.52 21.67 3.41
#